data_AF-A0A1K0KNW1-F1
#
_entry.id   AF-A0A1K0KNW1-F1
#
_cell.length_a   1.000
_cell.length_b   1.000
_cell.length_c   1.000
_cell.angle_alpha   90.00
_cell.angle_beta   90.00
_cell.angle_gamma   90.00
#
_symmetry.space_group_name_H-M   'P 1'
#
loop_
_entity.id
_entity.type
_entity.pdbx_description
1 polymer ?
#
loop_
_entity_poly.entity_id
_entity_poly.type
_entity_poly.pdbx_seq_one_letter_code
_entity_poly.pdbx_strand_id
1 'polypeptide(L)'
;MHSPLNRQSTRFKCEGIELSTSTLADQVGFGTAALMPVFDLIEKHVFAAERLHGDDTTIPIQAKDKCTTGRIWTYVCDDRPFGGTAAPAAIYYASSNRRGEHPQKHLAGYGGILQSDCYNGFEPLSVAEKKAVPITFAFCHAHARRKFFELADIQKSARDRKRRGKPISPIALEAVQRYDALFEIERQINGLSAEERLAARQEKSQPLFDDMHEWLKRERATLSRSSEVIEPIDYMLKRWDGFARFLEDGRICLTNNAAERALRGIALGRRNWTFAGSQRGADRAAIMLTFITTCRLNDVDPKAWLADVFARIADLPVSRLHELLPWEWKAQKGTAIAAAA
;
A
#
# COMPACT_ATOMS: atom_id res chain seq x y z
N MET A 1 2.87 19.08 4.15
CA MET A 1 2.37 17.92 4.91
C MET A 1 3.46 17.03 5.54
N HIS A 2 4.72 17.47 5.59
CA HIS A 2 5.80 16.70 6.26
C HIS A 2 6.66 17.60 7.16
N SER A 3 6.10 18.66 7.74
CA SER A 3 6.84 19.51 8.67
C SER A 3 6.86 18.85 10.06
N PRO A 4 8.01 18.45 10.61
CA PRO A 4 8.07 17.87 11.96
C PRO A 4 7.67 18.91 13.02
N LEU A 5 7.15 18.43 14.16
CA LEU A 5 6.58 19.28 15.20
C LEU A 5 7.58 20.27 15.80
N ASN A 6 8.86 19.89 15.91
CA ASN A 6 9.91 20.79 16.38
C ASN A 6 10.11 22.00 15.44
N ARG A 7 10.05 21.80 14.11
CA ARG A 7 10.11 22.91 13.15
C ARG A 7 8.87 23.78 13.20
N GLN A 8 7.70 23.19 13.46
CA GLN A 8 6.46 23.95 13.67
C GLN A 8 6.56 24.82 14.93
N SER A 9 7.04 24.26 16.04
CA SER A 9 7.32 24.99 17.30
C SER A 9 8.26 26.18 17.07
N THR A 10 9.38 25.97 16.36
CA THR A 10 10.31 27.07 16.02
C THR A 10 9.63 28.16 15.21
N ARG A 11 8.80 27.78 14.22
CA ARG A 11 8.07 28.75 13.40
C ARG A 11 7.08 29.57 14.23
N PHE A 12 6.28 28.94 15.07
CA PHE A 12 5.35 29.64 15.95
C PHE A 12 6.08 30.61 16.88
N LYS A 13 7.26 30.23 17.39
CA LYS A 13 8.09 31.13 18.20
C LYS A 13 8.53 32.38 17.42
N CYS A 14 8.85 32.27 16.14
CA CYS A 14 9.14 33.42 15.28
C CYS A 14 7.93 34.35 15.07
N GLU A 15 6.72 33.81 15.21
CA GLU A 15 5.45 34.54 15.14
C GLU A 15 4.99 35.04 16.53
N GLY A 16 5.83 34.94 17.57
CA GLY A 16 5.53 35.40 18.93
C GLY A 16 4.70 34.42 19.76
N ILE A 17 4.46 33.20 19.26
CA ILE A 17 3.62 32.19 19.90
C ILE A 17 4.53 31.10 20.52
N GLU A 18 4.58 31.03 21.85
CA GLU A 18 5.35 30.01 22.55
C GLU A 18 4.60 28.69 22.66
N LEU A 19 4.85 27.79 21.70
CA LEU A 19 4.33 26.42 21.72
C LEU A 19 5.47 25.42 21.78
N SER A 20 5.50 24.62 22.85
CA SER A 20 6.49 23.55 22.97
C SER A 20 6.19 22.39 22.00
N THR A 21 7.23 21.64 21.61
CA THR A 21 7.04 20.43 20.79
C THR A 21 6.13 19.40 21.47
N SER A 22 6.20 19.28 22.81
CA SER A 22 5.32 18.39 23.58
C SER A 22 3.86 18.84 23.52
N THR A 23 3.59 20.14 23.65
CA THR A 23 2.22 20.68 23.51
C THR A 23 1.63 20.36 22.14
N LEU A 24 2.42 20.55 21.06
CA LEU A 24 1.99 20.18 19.71
C LEU A 24 1.74 18.67 19.57
N ALA A 25 2.58 17.83 20.18
CA ALA A 25 2.41 16.38 20.17
C ALA A 25 1.16 15.92 20.94
N ASP A 26 0.82 16.62 22.02
CA ASP A 26 -0.39 16.37 22.80
C ASP A 26 -1.64 16.80 22.02
N GLN A 27 -1.61 17.95 21.33
CA GLN A 27 -2.69 18.37 20.42
C GLN A 27 -2.96 17.34 19.32
N VAL A 28 -1.90 16.81 18.68
CA VAL A 28 -2.06 15.70 17.72
C VAL A 28 -2.67 14.48 18.41
N GLY A 29 -2.24 14.18 19.64
CA GLY A 29 -2.81 13.10 20.45
C GLY A 29 -4.31 13.26 20.69
N PHE A 30 -4.75 14.41 21.19
CA PHE A 30 -6.17 14.71 21.41
C PHE A 30 -6.96 14.66 20.11
N GLY A 31 -6.42 15.22 19.03
CA GLY A 31 -7.06 15.17 17.71
C GLY A 31 -7.26 13.74 17.21
N THR A 32 -6.22 12.90 17.30
CA THR A 32 -6.34 11.48 16.91
C THR A 32 -7.33 10.72 17.78
N ALA A 33 -7.37 11.00 19.08
CA ALA A 33 -8.32 10.36 19.99
C ALA A 33 -9.78 10.74 19.66
N ALA A 34 -10.03 12.02 19.40
CA ALA A 34 -11.37 12.51 19.03
C ALA A 34 -11.86 11.92 17.69
N LEU A 35 -10.95 11.63 16.76
CA LEU A 35 -11.28 11.10 15.44
C LEU A 35 -11.39 9.57 15.38
N MET A 36 -11.12 8.83 16.47
CA MET A 36 -11.17 7.36 16.46
C MET A 36 -12.49 6.77 15.95
N PRO A 37 -13.68 7.31 16.29
CA PRO A 37 -14.93 6.80 15.72
C PRO A 37 -14.99 6.88 14.19
N VAL A 38 -14.34 7.90 13.58
CA VAL A 38 -14.25 8.03 12.12
C VAL A 38 -13.18 7.09 11.55
N PHE A 39 -12.07 6.88 12.28
CA PHE A 39 -11.08 5.87 11.93
C PHE A 39 -11.72 4.48 11.84
N ASP A 40 -12.53 4.10 12.82
CA ASP A 40 -13.20 2.79 12.87
C ASP A 40 -14.16 2.59 11.70
N LEU A 41 -14.84 3.67 11.25
CA LEU A 41 -15.69 3.63 10.06
C LEU A 41 -14.88 3.43 8.77
N ILE A 42 -13.72 4.09 8.64
CA ILE A 42 -12.80 3.87 7.51
C ILE A 42 -12.24 2.46 7.55
N GLU A 43 -11.83 1.97 8.72
CA GLU A 43 -11.31 0.60 8.91
C GLU A 43 -12.34 -0.44 8.49
N LYS A 44 -13.59 -0.29 8.94
CA LYS A 44 -14.70 -1.16 8.56
C LYS A 44 -14.96 -1.14 7.04
N HIS A 45 -14.94 0.04 6.42
CA HIS A 45 -15.10 0.18 4.98
C HIS A 45 -13.99 -0.51 4.20
N VAL A 46 -12.73 -0.27 4.59
CA VAL A 46 -11.56 -0.89 3.94
C VAL A 46 -11.62 -2.41 4.08
N PHE A 47 -11.87 -2.95 5.28
CA PHE A 47 -11.89 -4.40 5.51
C PHE A 47 -13.17 -5.11 5.05
N ALA A 48 -14.19 -4.37 4.59
CA ALA A 48 -15.35 -4.94 3.90
C ALA A 48 -15.10 -5.12 2.39
N ALA A 49 -14.02 -4.55 1.84
CA ALA A 49 -13.70 -4.67 0.42
C ALA A 49 -13.38 -6.12 0.04
N GLU A 50 -13.71 -6.51 -1.19
CA GLU A 50 -13.40 -7.87 -1.69
C GLU A 50 -11.90 -8.08 -1.96
N ARG A 51 -11.17 -6.97 -2.10
CA ARG A 51 -9.74 -6.95 -2.41
C ARG A 51 -9.03 -5.83 -1.69
N LEU A 52 -7.89 -6.18 -1.12
CA LEU A 52 -6.95 -5.25 -0.49
C LEU A 52 -5.59 -5.29 -1.17
N HIS A 53 -4.99 -4.12 -1.28
CA HIS A 53 -3.55 -3.97 -1.48
C HIS A 53 -2.86 -3.82 -0.12
N GLY A 54 -1.91 -4.68 0.20
CA GLY A 54 -1.15 -4.65 1.45
C GLY A 54 0.34 -4.42 1.20
N ASP A 55 0.95 -3.50 1.93
CA ASP A 55 2.39 -3.26 1.91
C ASP A 55 2.84 -2.58 3.21
N ASP A 56 4.14 -2.47 3.41
CA ASP A 56 4.71 -1.84 4.58
C ASP A 56 6.06 -1.15 4.33
N THR A 57 6.37 -0.15 5.16
CA THR A 57 7.60 0.63 5.00
C THR A 57 8.25 0.94 6.34
N THR A 58 9.58 1.13 6.37
CA THR A 58 10.30 1.40 7.62
C THR A 58 9.97 2.75 8.23
N ILE A 59 9.90 2.80 9.56
CA ILE A 59 9.89 4.04 10.33
C ILE A 59 10.84 3.90 11.53
N PRO A 60 11.79 4.82 11.73
CA PRO A 60 12.56 4.85 12.96
C PRO A 60 11.66 5.27 14.12
N ILE A 61 11.65 4.49 15.20
CA ILE A 61 10.88 4.78 16.41
C ILE A 61 11.85 4.95 17.57
N GLN A 62 11.78 6.08 18.27
CA GLN A 62 12.64 6.33 19.42
C GLN A 62 12.32 5.34 20.54
N ALA A 63 13.36 4.65 21.00
CA ALA A 63 13.37 3.87 22.24
C ALA A 63 14.41 4.47 23.20
N LYS A 64 14.61 3.84 24.36
CA LYS A 64 15.38 4.40 25.50
C LYS A 64 16.75 4.98 25.09
N ASP A 65 17.57 4.18 24.41
CA ASP A 65 18.96 4.57 24.10
C ASP A 65 19.22 4.75 22.59
N LYS A 66 18.39 4.14 21.73
CA LYS A 66 18.49 4.23 20.27
C LYS A 66 17.14 4.06 19.59
N CYS A 67 17.04 4.52 18.35
CA CYS A 67 15.85 4.21 17.54
C CYS A 67 15.83 2.71 17.19
N THR A 68 14.64 2.13 17.24
CA THR A 68 14.34 0.81 16.68
C THR A 68 13.74 0.97 15.28
N THR A 69 13.91 -0.03 14.43
CA THR A 69 13.31 -0.06 13.09
C THR A 69 11.90 -0.61 13.18
N GLY A 70 10.93 0.29 13.33
CA GLY A 70 9.51 -0.01 13.23
C GLY A 70 9.02 -0.06 11.78
N ARG A 71 7.72 -0.34 11.63
CA ARG A 71 7.03 -0.39 10.34
C ARG A 71 5.75 0.45 10.38
N ILE A 72 5.45 1.07 9.25
CA ILE A 72 4.11 1.55 8.92
C ILE A 72 3.55 0.59 7.88
N TRP A 73 2.45 -0.07 8.23
CA TRP A 73 1.68 -0.95 7.36
C TRP A 73 0.56 -0.14 6.71
N THR A 74 0.20 -0.47 5.48
CA THR A 74 -1.00 0.06 4.83
C THR A 74 -1.83 -1.05 4.22
N TYR A 75 -3.15 -0.89 4.29
CA TYR A 75 -4.09 -1.67 3.49
C TYR A 75 -4.99 -0.70 2.74
N VAL A 76 -5.10 -0.89 1.42
CA VAL A 76 -5.81 0.03 0.53
C VAL A 76 -6.90 -0.72 -0.23
N CYS A 77 -8.13 -0.21 -0.18
CA CYS A 77 -9.20 -0.58 -1.09
C CYS A 77 -9.28 0.48 -2.20
N ASP A 78 -9.20 0.05 -3.46
CA ASP A 78 -9.26 0.94 -4.63
C ASP A 78 -9.67 0.11 -5.84
N ASP A 79 -10.95 0.18 -6.19
CA ASP A 79 -11.58 -0.68 -7.19
C ASP A 79 -11.66 -0.05 -8.58
N ARG A 80 -11.22 1.21 -8.70
CA ARG A 80 -11.14 1.95 -9.97
C ARG A 80 -10.40 1.18 -11.07
N PRO A 81 -9.32 0.41 -10.81
CA PRO A 81 -8.66 -0.39 -11.84
C PRO A 81 -9.56 -1.44 -12.53
N PHE A 82 -10.62 -1.92 -11.87
CA PHE A 82 -11.64 -2.80 -12.48
C PHE A 82 -13.01 -2.11 -12.63
N GLY A 83 -13.04 -0.77 -12.69
CA GLY A 83 -14.29 -0.03 -12.88
C GLY A 83 -15.25 -0.06 -11.67
N GLY A 84 -14.80 -0.48 -10.50
CA GLY A 84 -15.62 -0.45 -9.29
C GLY A 84 -15.89 0.96 -8.79
N THR A 85 -17.06 1.15 -8.17
CA THR A 85 -17.56 2.45 -7.71
C THR A 85 -17.37 2.70 -6.22
N ALA A 86 -16.85 1.71 -5.48
CA ALA A 86 -16.58 1.85 -4.05
C ALA A 86 -15.59 2.99 -3.80
N ALA A 87 -15.86 3.82 -2.79
CA ALA A 87 -14.98 4.91 -2.43
C ALA A 87 -13.59 4.38 -2.03
N PRO A 88 -12.50 4.85 -2.66
CA PRO A 88 -11.16 4.37 -2.33
C PRO A 88 -10.74 4.88 -0.95
N ALA A 89 -10.12 4.02 -0.15
CA ALA A 89 -9.65 4.38 1.19
C ALA A 89 -8.39 3.59 1.57
N ALA A 90 -7.64 4.13 2.54
CA ALA A 90 -6.43 3.50 3.03
C ALA A 90 -6.38 3.57 4.55
N ILE A 91 -6.14 2.41 5.18
CA ILE A 91 -5.90 2.28 6.61
C ILE A 91 -4.40 2.07 6.87
N TYR A 92 -3.89 2.60 7.98
CA TYR A 92 -2.49 2.44 8.37
C TYR A 92 -2.37 2.03 9.83
N TYR A 93 -1.37 1.20 10.10
CA TYR A 93 -0.96 0.82 11.45
C TYR A 93 0.54 0.99 11.62
N ALA A 94 0.98 1.21 12.86
CA ALA A 94 2.39 1.21 13.21
C ALA A 94 2.74 -0.02 14.06
N SER A 95 3.97 -0.49 13.91
CA SER A 95 4.52 -1.54 14.76
C SER A 95 6.01 -1.31 15.05
N SER A 96 6.49 -1.89 16.13
CA SER A 96 7.89 -1.76 16.56
C SER A 96 8.87 -2.62 15.75
N ASN A 97 8.37 -3.54 14.92
CA ASN A 97 9.15 -4.46 14.11
C ASN A 97 8.33 -4.99 12.90
N ARG A 98 8.98 -5.76 12.01
CA ARG A 98 8.36 -6.39 10.83
C ARG A 98 8.03 -7.87 11.05
N ARG A 99 7.45 -8.26 12.18
CA ARG A 99 7.01 -9.65 12.41
C ARG A 99 5.63 -9.89 11.80
N GLY A 100 5.37 -11.14 11.41
CA GLY A 100 4.08 -11.55 10.86
C GLY A 100 2.90 -11.46 11.83
N GLU A 101 3.14 -11.33 13.14
CA GLU A 101 2.10 -11.15 14.16
C GLU A 101 1.27 -9.87 13.94
N HIS A 102 1.89 -8.81 13.38
CA HIS A 102 1.20 -7.54 13.12
C HIS A 102 0.16 -7.65 12.00
N PRO A 103 0.52 -8.08 10.78
CA PRO A 103 -0.49 -8.28 9.74
C PRO A 103 -1.51 -9.36 10.11
N GLN A 104 -1.14 -10.37 10.92
CA GLN A 104 -2.11 -11.34 11.45
C GLN A 104 -3.16 -10.67 12.35
N LYS A 105 -2.74 -9.75 13.22
CA LYS A 105 -3.65 -8.97 14.07
C LYS A 105 -4.51 -8.02 13.23
N HIS A 106 -3.91 -7.25 12.32
CA HIS A 106 -4.64 -6.26 11.52
C HIS A 106 -5.71 -6.93 10.62
N LEU A 107 -5.35 -8.06 10.00
CA LEU A 107 -6.22 -8.76 9.06
C LEU A 107 -6.99 -9.90 9.71
N ALA A 108 -7.11 -9.95 11.04
CA ALA A 108 -7.73 -11.08 11.73
C ALA A 108 -9.17 -11.35 11.26
N GLY A 109 -9.97 -10.30 11.05
CA GLY A 109 -11.34 -10.39 10.55
C GLY A 109 -11.50 -10.34 9.02
N TYR A 110 -10.43 -10.08 8.26
CA TYR A 110 -10.50 -9.92 6.82
C TYR A 110 -10.49 -11.26 6.08
N GLY A 111 -11.35 -11.41 5.08
CA GLY A 111 -11.34 -12.49 4.09
C GLY A 111 -11.60 -11.92 2.70
N GLY A 112 -11.05 -12.56 1.66
CA GLY A 112 -11.04 -12.01 0.29
C GLY A 112 -9.64 -12.00 -0.30
N ILE A 113 -9.41 -11.13 -1.29
CA ILE A 113 -8.14 -11.09 -2.02
C ILE A 113 -7.15 -10.17 -1.29
N LEU A 114 -5.94 -10.65 -1.02
CA LEU A 114 -4.85 -9.81 -0.53
C LEU A 114 -3.71 -9.76 -1.55
N GLN A 115 -3.49 -8.58 -2.11
CA GLN A 115 -2.41 -8.30 -3.06
C GLN A 115 -1.16 -7.78 -2.33
N SER A 116 0.00 -8.38 -2.55
CA SER A 116 1.25 -8.00 -1.86
C SER A 116 2.54 -8.36 -2.63
N ASP A 117 3.71 -8.04 -2.06
CA ASP A 117 5.07 -8.28 -2.59
C ASP A 117 5.64 -9.69 -2.28
N CYS A 118 4.80 -10.67 -1.98
CA CYS A 118 5.18 -11.99 -1.48
C CYS A 118 5.89 -11.98 -0.11
N TYR A 119 5.65 -10.98 0.74
CA TYR A 119 6.20 -10.97 2.10
C TYR A 119 5.72 -12.18 2.92
N ASN A 120 6.69 -13.02 3.34
CA ASN A 120 6.40 -14.27 4.08
C ASN A 120 5.66 -14.06 5.41
N GLY A 121 5.70 -12.86 6.01
CA GLY A 121 4.97 -12.62 7.26
C GLY A 121 3.45 -12.68 7.10
N PHE A 122 2.95 -12.69 5.86
CA PHE A 122 1.55 -12.98 5.56
C PHE A 122 1.23 -14.49 5.46
N GLU A 123 2.22 -15.39 5.33
CA GLU A 123 1.98 -16.84 5.16
C GLU A 123 1.04 -17.43 6.24
N PRO A 124 1.14 -17.08 7.54
CA PRO A 124 0.23 -17.63 8.55
C PRO A 124 -1.25 -17.27 8.36
N LEU A 125 -1.58 -16.26 7.54
CA LEU A 125 -2.95 -15.89 7.20
C LEU A 125 -3.59 -16.83 6.16
N SER A 126 -2.82 -17.72 5.52
CA SER A 126 -3.35 -18.69 4.55
C SER A 126 -4.07 -19.87 5.19
N VAL A 127 -3.99 -20.02 6.51
CA VAL A 127 -4.62 -21.12 7.24
C VAL A 127 -6.12 -20.85 7.34
N ALA A 128 -6.89 -21.47 6.44
CA ALA A 128 -8.33 -21.26 6.26
C ALA A 128 -9.17 -21.56 7.51
N GLU A 129 -8.71 -22.48 8.37
CA GLU A 129 -9.44 -22.96 9.57
C GLU A 129 -9.73 -21.88 10.62
N LYS A 130 -9.17 -20.68 10.46
CA LYS A 130 -9.34 -19.56 11.41
C LYS A 130 -10.30 -18.47 10.95
N LYS A 131 -10.92 -18.60 9.76
CA LYS A 131 -11.73 -17.52 9.16
C LYS A 131 -12.99 -18.03 8.47
N ALA A 132 -14.06 -17.24 8.52
CA ALA A 132 -15.29 -17.52 7.78
C ALA A 132 -15.08 -17.45 6.25
N VAL A 133 -14.23 -16.52 5.80
CA VAL A 133 -13.81 -16.40 4.40
C VAL A 133 -12.28 -16.44 4.36
N PRO A 134 -11.66 -17.36 3.61
CA PRO A 134 -10.21 -17.44 3.52
C PRO A 134 -9.62 -16.24 2.77
N ILE A 135 -8.32 -15.98 2.99
CA ILE A 135 -7.59 -15.00 2.19
C ILE A 135 -6.99 -15.69 0.96
N THR A 136 -7.30 -15.16 -0.21
CA THR A 136 -6.66 -15.52 -1.48
C THR A 136 -5.49 -14.56 -1.72
N PHE A 137 -4.27 -15.09 -1.74
CA PHE A 137 -3.09 -14.29 -2.04
C PHE A 137 -2.90 -14.09 -3.53
N ALA A 138 -2.67 -12.84 -3.92
CA ALA A 138 -2.26 -12.49 -5.28
C ALA A 138 -0.96 -11.68 -5.25
N PHE A 139 0.02 -12.04 -6.07
CA PHE A 139 1.36 -11.49 -5.96
C PHE A 139 1.66 -10.41 -7.01
N CYS A 140 2.41 -9.40 -6.59
CA CYS A 140 2.74 -8.23 -7.40
C CYS A 140 3.78 -8.57 -8.48
N HIS A 141 3.38 -8.53 -9.74
CA HIS A 141 4.28 -8.78 -10.88
C HIS A 141 5.30 -7.66 -11.08
N ALA A 142 5.03 -6.42 -10.63
CA ALA A 142 6.04 -5.36 -10.68
C ALA A 142 7.24 -5.66 -9.77
N HIS A 143 7.01 -6.29 -8.60
CA HIS A 143 8.09 -6.74 -7.73
C HIS A 143 8.89 -7.88 -8.34
N ALA A 144 8.21 -8.85 -8.98
CA ALA A 144 8.87 -9.93 -9.70
C ALA A 144 9.71 -9.40 -10.89
N ARG A 145 9.10 -8.60 -11.77
CA ARG A 145 9.75 -7.93 -12.91
C ARG A 145 10.96 -7.11 -12.47
N ARG A 146 10.86 -6.37 -11.37
CA ARG A 146 11.97 -5.54 -10.86
C ARG A 146 13.22 -6.35 -10.56
N LYS A 147 13.08 -7.56 -10.00
CA LYS A 147 14.23 -8.42 -9.70
C LYS A 147 14.99 -8.84 -10.97
N PHE A 148 14.28 -9.12 -12.06
CA PHE A 148 14.89 -9.36 -13.38
C PHE A 148 15.48 -8.07 -13.97
N PHE A 149 14.72 -6.97 -13.94
CA PHE A 149 15.17 -5.68 -14.46
C PHE A 149 16.49 -5.22 -13.84
N GLU A 150 16.67 -5.40 -12.52
CA GLU A 150 17.93 -5.04 -11.86
C GLU A 150 19.14 -5.82 -12.41
N LEU A 151 18.96 -7.04 -12.91
CA LEU A 151 19.99 -7.85 -13.58
C LEU A 151 20.15 -7.51 -15.07
N ALA A 152 19.16 -6.85 -15.67
CA ALA A 152 19.15 -6.42 -17.06
C ALA A 152 19.64 -4.96 -17.25
N ASP A 153 19.60 -4.13 -16.20
CA ASP A 153 19.87 -2.69 -16.26
C ASP A 153 21.36 -2.38 -16.46
N ILE A 154 21.70 -2.01 -17.70
CA ILE A 154 23.05 -1.66 -18.15
C ILE A 154 23.59 -0.42 -17.42
N GLN A 155 22.76 0.62 -17.27
CA GLN A 155 23.21 1.90 -16.72
C GLN A 155 23.51 1.78 -15.23
N LYS A 156 22.65 1.05 -14.49
CA LYS A 156 22.88 0.77 -13.07
C LYS A 156 24.07 -0.18 -12.88
N SER A 157 24.21 -1.19 -13.73
CA SER A 157 25.35 -2.13 -13.69
C SER A 157 26.69 -1.44 -13.97
N ALA A 158 26.71 -0.42 -14.85
CA ALA A 158 27.91 0.38 -15.11
C ALA A 158 28.33 1.26 -13.92
N ARG A 159 27.37 1.71 -13.10
CA ARG A 159 27.59 2.60 -11.93
C ARG A 159 27.84 1.84 -10.63
N ASP A 160 27.30 0.64 -10.49
CA ASP A 160 27.47 -0.20 -9.30
C ASP A 160 28.84 -0.89 -9.32
N ARG A 161 29.72 -0.53 -8.37
CA ARG A 161 31.05 -1.13 -8.24
C ARG A 161 31.03 -2.66 -8.13
N LYS A 162 29.95 -3.26 -7.60
CA LYS A 162 29.81 -4.72 -7.47
C LYS A 162 29.36 -5.41 -8.77
N ARG A 163 28.77 -4.68 -9.71
CA ARG A 163 28.31 -5.20 -11.01
C ARG A 163 29.09 -4.66 -12.21
N ARG A 164 29.96 -3.69 -12.00
CA ARG A 164 30.82 -3.11 -13.03
C ARG A 164 31.65 -4.22 -13.70
N GLY A 165 31.45 -4.41 -15.00
CA GLY A 165 32.14 -5.44 -15.80
C GLY A 165 31.46 -6.82 -15.83
N LYS A 166 30.35 -7.03 -15.12
CA LYS A 166 29.55 -8.25 -15.28
C LYS A 166 28.69 -8.17 -16.55
N PRO A 167 28.57 -9.25 -17.34
CA PRO A 167 27.69 -9.28 -18.50
C PRO A 167 26.23 -9.23 -18.04
N ILE A 168 25.40 -8.58 -18.85
CA ILE A 168 23.95 -8.52 -18.66
C ILE A 168 23.40 -9.94 -18.85
N SER A 169 22.50 -10.37 -17.96
CA SER A 169 21.87 -11.69 -18.10
C SER A 169 20.87 -11.68 -19.27
N PRO A 170 21.06 -12.49 -20.32
CA PRO A 170 20.10 -12.57 -21.42
C PRO A 170 18.73 -13.08 -20.95
N ILE A 171 18.73 -14.03 -20.00
CA ILE A 171 17.52 -14.55 -19.35
C ILE A 171 16.77 -13.43 -18.62
N ALA A 172 17.48 -12.56 -17.89
CA ALA A 172 16.82 -11.45 -17.21
C ALA A 172 16.20 -10.44 -18.17
N LEU A 173 16.85 -10.17 -19.31
CA LEU A 173 16.31 -9.29 -20.35
C LEU A 173 15.06 -9.88 -21.00
N GLU A 174 15.11 -11.16 -21.38
CA GLU A 174 13.97 -11.90 -21.95
C GLU A 174 12.78 -11.92 -20.96
N ALA A 175 13.03 -12.17 -19.67
CA ALA A 175 11.99 -12.11 -18.64
C ALA A 175 11.32 -10.73 -18.57
N VAL A 176 12.11 -9.65 -18.65
CA VAL A 176 11.57 -8.28 -18.68
C VAL A 176 10.69 -8.05 -19.91
N GLN A 177 11.12 -8.50 -21.09
CA GLN A 177 10.34 -8.37 -22.33
C GLN A 177 9.01 -9.13 -22.27
N ARG A 178 9.02 -10.35 -21.71
CA ARG A 178 7.81 -11.15 -21.48
C ARG A 178 6.84 -10.45 -20.54
N TYR A 179 7.35 -9.85 -19.46
CA TYR A 179 6.54 -9.01 -18.60
C TYR A 179 5.99 -7.77 -19.32
N ASP A 180 6.80 -7.10 -20.14
CA ASP A 180 6.37 -5.89 -20.84
C ASP A 180 5.16 -6.15 -21.75
N ALA A 181 5.10 -7.33 -22.38
CA ALA A 181 3.92 -7.76 -23.13
C ALA A 181 2.66 -7.90 -22.24
N LEU A 182 2.80 -8.50 -21.04
CA LEU A 182 1.68 -8.60 -20.08
C LEU A 182 1.24 -7.21 -19.58
N PHE A 183 2.19 -6.32 -19.30
CA PHE A 183 1.91 -4.95 -18.85
C PHE A 183 1.20 -4.13 -19.92
N GLU A 184 1.51 -4.34 -21.20
CA GLU A 184 0.83 -3.66 -22.31
C GLU A 184 -0.65 -4.11 -22.40
N ILE A 185 -0.94 -5.41 -22.24
CA ILE A 185 -2.32 -5.90 -22.17
C ILE A 185 -3.06 -5.27 -20.98
N GLU A 186 -2.45 -5.27 -19.78
CA GLU A 186 -3.08 -4.70 -18.59
C GLU A 186 -3.38 -3.20 -18.71
N ARG A 187 -2.55 -2.46 -19.45
CA ARG A 187 -2.79 -1.04 -19.73
C ARG A 187 -4.05 -0.83 -20.56
N GLN A 188 -4.36 -1.73 -21.49
CA GLN A 188 -5.52 -1.63 -22.37
C GLN A 188 -6.83 -1.98 -21.67
N ILE A 189 -6.78 -2.80 -20.61
CA ILE A 189 -7.97 -3.28 -19.89
C ILE A 189 -8.20 -2.59 -18.54
N ASN A 190 -7.30 -1.71 -18.11
CA ASN A 190 -7.43 -0.98 -16.85
C ASN A 190 -8.62 0.00 -16.90
N GLY A 191 -9.54 -0.12 -15.94
CA GLY A 191 -10.78 0.66 -15.87
C GLY A 191 -11.99 -0.04 -16.50
N LEU A 192 -11.80 -1.17 -17.20
CA LEU A 192 -12.88 -2.06 -17.61
C LEU A 192 -13.40 -2.87 -16.42
N SER A 193 -14.58 -3.47 -16.56
CA SER A 193 -15.16 -4.35 -15.54
C SER A 193 -14.27 -5.57 -15.23
N ALA A 194 -14.49 -6.22 -14.09
CA ALA A 194 -13.77 -7.43 -13.73
C ALA A 194 -13.97 -8.54 -14.79
N GLU A 195 -15.18 -8.68 -15.32
CA GLU A 195 -15.54 -9.68 -16.33
C GLU A 195 -14.81 -9.44 -17.65
N GLU A 196 -14.80 -8.19 -18.15
CA GLU A 196 -14.09 -7.82 -19.38
C GLU A 196 -12.58 -8.01 -19.24
N ARG A 197 -12.02 -7.63 -18.08
CA ARG A 197 -10.59 -7.85 -17.78
C ARG A 197 -10.25 -9.34 -17.79
N LEU A 198 -11.10 -10.17 -17.17
CA LEU A 198 -10.89 -11.62 -17.12
C LEU A 198 -10.97 -12.24 -18.52
N ALA A 199 -11.96 -11.87 -19.33
CA ALA A 199 -12.09 -12.37 -20.70
C ALA A 199 -10.86 -12.03 -21.56
N ALA A 200 -10.41 -10.77 -21.52
CA ALA A 200 -9.23 -10.33 -22.26
C ALA A 200 -7.95 -11.05 -21.79
N ARG A 201 -7.83 -11.35 -20.48
CA ARG A 201 -6.71 -12.11 -19.93
C ARG A 201 -6.71 -13.56 -20.38
N GLN A 202 -7.86 -14.22 -20.41
CA GLN A 202 -7.98 -15.58 -20.91
C GLN A 202 -7.57 -15.69 -22.39
N GLU A 203 -7.94 -14.69 -23.20
CA GLU A 203 -7.58 -14.66 -24.63
C GLU A 203 -6.08 -14.31 -24.84
N LYS A 204 -5.57 -13.28 -24.15
CA LYS A 204 -4.29 -12.64 -24.49
C LYS A 204 -3.16 -12.90 -23.49
N SER A 205 -3.47 -12.88 -22.19
CA SER A 205 -2.45 -13.00 -21.13
C SER A 205 -2.14 -14.45 -20.78
N GLN A 206 -3.13 -15.34 -20.77
CA GLN A 206 -2.98 -16.75 -20.41
C GLN A 206 -1.91 -17.45 -21.27
N PRO A 207 -1.93 -17.37 -22.62
CA PRO A 207 -0.92 -18.04 -23.44
C PRO A 207 0.50 -17.53 -23.19
N LEU A 208 0.65 -16.22 -22.97
CA LEU A 208 1.95 -15.60 -22.68
C LEU A 208 2.49 -16.01 -21.31
N PHE A 209 1.60 -16.12 -20.33
CA PHE A 209 1.95 -16.49 -18.96
C PHE A 209 2.33 -17.98 -18.86
N ASP A 210 1.62 -18.85 -19.57
CA ASP A 210 1.95 -20.28 -19.66
C ASP A 210 3.29 -20.52 -20.36
N ASP A 211 3.54 -19.83 -21.49
CA ASP A 211 4.85 -19.90 -22.16
C ASP A 211 5.98 -19.39 -21.26
N MET A 212 5.73 -18.30 -20.50
CA MET A 212 6.69 -17.82 -19.50
C MET A 212 6.96 -18.84 -18.40
N HIS A 213 5.95 -19.59 -17.94
CA HIS A 213 6.13 -20.63 -16.92
C HIS A 213 7.08 -21.73 -17.40
N GLU A 214 6.80 -22.28 -18.57
CA GLU A 214 7.57 -23.39 -19.14
C GLU A 214 8.97 -22.94 -19.55
N TRP A 215 9.09 -21.71 -20.06
CA TRP A 215 10.39 -21.10 -20.29
C TRP A 215 11.21 -20.96 -19.00
N LEU A 216 10.64 -20.39 -17.92
CA LEU A 216 11.33 -20.24 -16.63
C LEU A 216 11.77 -21.58 -16.05
N LYS A 217 10.94 -22.64 -16.15
CA LYS A 217 11.31 -24.00 -15.72
C LYS A 217 12.50 -24.55 -16.50
N ARG A 218 12.49 -24.40 -17.84
CA ARG A 218 13.60 -24.85 -18.70
C ARG A 218 14.89 -24.13 -18.38
N GLU A 219 14.86 -22.80 -18.28
CA GLU A 219 16.04 -22.02 -17.87
C GLU A 219 16.52 -22.44 -16.47
N ARG A 220 15.59 -22.64 -15.53
CA ARG A 220 15.95 -23.03 -14.17
C ARG A 220 16.70 -24.37 -14.09
N ALA A 221 16.40 -25.30 -14.99
CA ALA A 221 17.01 -26.62 -15.05
C ALA A 221 18.44 -26.61 -15.61
N THR A 222 18.79 -25.63 -16.46
CA THR A 222 20.13 -25.52 -17.07
C THR A 222 21.09 -24.67 -16.25
N LEU A 223 20.56 -23.82 -15.36
CA LEU A 223 21.36 -22.87 -14.59
C LEU A 223 22.15 -23.51 -13.44
N SER A 224 23.44 -23.15 -13.35
CA SER A 224 24.26 -23.40 -12.16
C SER A 224 23.71 -22.65 -10.93
N ARG A 225 23.82 -23.26 -9.74
CA ARG A 225 23.46 -22.66 -8.44
C ARG A 225 24.09 -21.29 -8.16
N SER A 226 25.21 -20.95 -8.83
CA SER A 226 25.89 -19.66 -8.69
C SER A 226 25.28 -18.54 -9.53
N SER A 227 24.32 -18.83 -10.41
CA SER A 227 23.72 -17.83 -11.29
C SER A 227 22.82 -16.86 -10.54
N GLU A 228 23.07 -15.56 -10.66
CA GLU A 228 22.29 -14.51 -9.98
C GLU A 228 20.81 -14.49 -10.43
N VAL A 229 20.50 -14.98 -11.63
CA VAL A 229 19.12 -15.03 -12.14
C VAL A 229 18.30 -16.17 -11.55
N ILE A 230 18.92 -17.13 -10.83
CA ILE A 230 18.15 -18.19 -10.13
C ILE A 230 17.23 -17.60 -9.08
N GLU A 231 17.67 -16.60 -8.32
CA GLU A 231 16.85 -16.02 -7.25
C GLU A 231 15.51 -15.47 -7.77
N PRO A 232 15.46 -14.59 -8.80
CA PRO A 232 14.18 -14.12 -9.34
C PRO A 232 13.33 -15.22 -9.99
N ILE A 233 13.95 -16.22 -10.62
CA ILE A 233 13.22 -17.38 -11.17
C ILE A 233 12.56 -18.17 -10.04
N ASP A 234 13.31 -18.54 -9.00
CA ASP A 234 12.80 -19.29 -7.84
C ASP A 234 11.76 -18.47 -7.06
N TYR A 235 11.90 -17.15 -7.02
CA TYR A 235 10.93 -16.25 -6.40
C TYR A 235 9.54 -16.39 -7.05
N MET A 236 9.49 -16.56 -8.37
CA MET A 236 8.24 -16.82 -9.09
C MET A 236 7.79 -18.27 -8.98
N LEU A 237 8.65 -19.24 -9.35
CA LEU A 237 8.26 -20.64 -9.48
C LEU A 237 7.75 -21.23 -8.16
N LYS A 238 8.31 -20.84 -7.02
CA LYS A 238 7.84 -21.30 -5.70
C LYS A 238 6.43 -20.83 -5.33
N ARG A 239 5.92 -19.81 -6.02
CA ARG A 239 4.67 -19.11 -5.69
C ARG A 239 3.81 -18.88 -6.93
N TRP A 240 3.99 -19.74 -7.95
CA TRP A 240 3.41 -19.55 -9.26
C TRP A 240 1.89 -19.35 -9.19
N ASP A 241 1.19 -20.19 -8.42
CA ASP A 241 -0.26 -20.12 -8.26
C ASP A 241 -0.73 -18.75 -7.77
N GLY A 242 0.00 -18.11 -6.86
CA GLY A 242 -0.33 -16.77 -6.37
C GLY A 242 -0.04 -15.67 -7.41
N PHE A 243 0.95 -15.88 -8.29
CA PHE A 243 1.15 -15.00 -9.45
C PHE A 243 0.09 -15.23 -10.53
N ALA A 244 -0.37 -16.47 -10.71
CA ALA A 244 -1.36 -16.86 -11.72
C ALA A 244 -2.78 -16.36 -11.40
N ARG A 245 -3.11 -16.05 -10.13
CA ARG A 245 -4.47 -15.63 -9.73
C ARG A 245 -5.07 -14.49 -10.53
N PHE A 246 -4.27 -13.58 -11.09
CA PHE A 246 -4.82 -12.51 -11.94
C PHE A 246 -5.54 -13.03 -13.18
N LEU A 247 -5.20 -14.24 -13.65
CA LEU A 247 -5.88 -14.91 -14.77
C LEU A 247 -7.20 -15.54 -14.35
N GLU A 248 -7.46 -15.71 -13.05
CA GLU A 248 -8.67 -16.35 -12.53
C GLU A 248 -9.73 -15.33 -12.07
N ASP A 249 -9.29 -14.12 -11.70
CA ASP A 249 -10.18 -13.10 -11.14
C ASP A 249 -9.81 -11.70 -11.67
N GLY A 250 -10.75 -11.08 -12.39
CA GLY A 250 -10.59 -9.76 -13.00
C GLY A 250 -10.41 -8.60 -12.02
N ARG A 251 -10.78 -8.79 -10.74
CA ARG A 251 -10.58 -7.78 -9.69
C ARG A 251 -9.10 -7.62 -9.36
N ILE A 252 -8.30 -8.69 -9.51
CA ILE A 252 -6.87 -8.71 -9.19
C ILE A 252 -6.10 -7.81 -10.16
N CYS A 253 -5.40 -6.82 -9.62
CA CYS A 253 -4.45 -6.00 -10.40
C CYS A 253 -3.15 -6.77 -10.64
N LEU A 254 -2.50 -6.54 -11.78
CA LEU A 254 -1.16 -7.10 -12.02
C LEU A 254 -0.10 -6.56 -11.04
N THR A 255 -0.35 -5.39 -10.43
CA THR A 255 0.57 -4.71 -9.50
C THR A 255 -0.09 -4.35 -8.17
N ASN A 256 0.75 -4.16 -7.14
CA ASN A 256 0.36 -3.66 -5.83
C ASN A 256 0.51 -2.12 -5.71
N ASN A 257 0.44 -1.41 -6.84
CA ASN A 257 0.80 0.01 -6.92
C ASN A 257 -0.05 0.91 -6.02
N ALA A 258 -1.29 0.52 -5.66
CA ALA A 258 -2.11 1.34 -4.77
C ALA A 258 -1.47 1.48 -3.37
N ALA A 259 -0.98 0.39 -2.79
CA ALA A 259 -0.27 0.42 -1.50
C ALA A 259 1.08 1.15 -1.62
N GLU A 260 1.84 0.92 -2.70
CA GLU A 260 3.11 1.62 -2.93
C GLU A 260 2.91 3.14 -3.03
N ARG A 261 1.89 3.59 -3.78
CA ARG A 261 1.52 5.01 -3.87
C ARG A 261 1.12 5.58 -2.51
N ALA A 262 0.35 4.84 -1.72
CA ALA A 262 -0.06 5.21 -0.37
C ALA A 262 1.15 5.38 0.57
N LEU A 263 2.21 4.57 0.42
CA LEU A 263 3.43 4.66 1.24
C LEU A 263 4.44 5.72 0.74
N ARG A 264 4.32 6.18 -0.51
CA ARG A 264 5.27 7.13 -1.13
C ARG A 264 5.44 8.42 -0.32
N GLY A 265 4.37 8.93 0.28
CA GLY A 265 4.41 10.12 1.14
C GLY A 265 5.35 9.95 2.35
N ILE A 266 5.39 8.75 2.93
CA ILE A 266 6.28 8.44 4.06
C ILE A 266 7.73 8.43 3.59
N ALA A 267 8.01 7.79 2.45
CA ALA A 267 9.36 7.74 1.88
C ALA A 267 9.91 9.14 1.58
N LEU A 268 9.09 10.05 1.04
CA LEU A 268 9.45 11.46 0.85
C LEU A 268 9.64 12.18 2.19
N GLY A 269 8.78 11.88 3.16
CA GLY A 269 8.81 12.44 4.51
C GLY A 269 10.11 12.16 5.28
N ARG A 270 10.79 11.03 5.03
CA ARG A 270 12.07 10.67 5.68
C ARG A 270 13.20 11.67 5.47
N ARG A 271 13.11 12.55 4.48
CA ARG A 271 14.05 13.67 4.30
C ARG A 271 13.75 14.86 5.22
N ASN A 272 12.54 14.92 5.77
CA ASN A 272 12.03 16.02 6.58
C ASN A 272 11.93 15.68 8.07
N TRP A 273 11.68 14.43 8.42
CA TRP A 273 11.63 13.94 9.80
C TRP A 273 12.48 12.69 9.96
N THR A 274 13.07 12.52 11.14
CA THR A 274 14.09 11.50 11.42
C THR A 274 13.53 10.26 12.13
N PHE A 275 12.58 10.43 13.05
CA PHE A 275 11.97 9.35 13.82
C PHE A 275 10.59 9.75 14.38
N ALA A 276 9.79 8.76 14.77
CA ALA A 276 8.66 8.94 15.67
C ALA A 276 9.16 8.92 17.12
N GLY A 277 8.74 9.87 17.96
CA GLY A 277 9.27 10.03 19.33
C GLY A 277 8.91 8.92 20.33
N SER A 278 8.02 7.99 19.95
CA SER A 278 7.65 6.79 20.72
C SER A 278 6.79 5.87 19.85
N GLN A 279 6.50 4.65 20.30
CA GLN A 279 5.51 3.79 19.64
C GLN A 279 4.14 4.49 19.53
N ARG A 280 3.67 5.10 20.62
CA ARG A 280 2.42 5.88 20.62
C ARG A 280 2.45 7.03 19.61
N GLY A 281 3.61 7.67 19.42
CA GLY A 281 3.81 8.68 18.39
C GLY A 281 3.70 8.12 16.97
N ALA A 282 4.20 6.90 16.75
CA ALA A 282 4.07 6.19 15.47
C ALA A 282 2.62 5.79 15.21
N ASP A 283 1.88 5.32 16.22
CA ASP A 283 0.47 4.98 16.13
C ASP A 283 -0.37 6.21 15.74
N ARG A 284 -0.15 7.36 16.40
CA ARG A 284 -0.78 8.64 16.05
C ARG A 284 -0.46 9.08 14.61
N ALA A 285 0.78 8.86 14.16
CA ALA A 285 1.16 9.15 12.78
C ALA A 285 0.42 8.25 11.78
N ALA A 286 0.24 6.96 12.08
CA ALA A 286 -0.54 6.04 11.26
C ALA A 286 -2.03 6.44 11.17
N ILE A 287 -2.64 6.84 12.29
CA ILE A 287 -4.01 7.37 12.31
C ILE A 287 -4.12 8.62 11.41
N MET A 288 -3.20 9.58 11.54
CA MET A 288 -3.23 10.77 10.68
C MET A 288 -2.98 10.44 9.20
N LEU A 289 -2.12 9.47 8.89
CA LEU A 289 -1.90 8.99 7.52
C LEU A 289 -3.16 8.37 6.92
N THR A 290 -3.94 7.64 7.71
CA THR A 290 -5.26 7.10 7.31
C THR A 290 -6.18 8.20 6.80
N PHE A 291 -6.40 9.24 7.60
CA PHE A 291 -7.28 10.35 7.21
C PHE A 291 -6.75 11.12 6.00
N ILE A 292 -5.45 11.44 6.02
CA ILE A 292 -4.81 12.22 4.96
C ILE A 292 -4.85 11.49 3.62
N THR A 293 -4.48 10.21 3.61
CA THR A 293 -4.45 9.43 2.37
C THR A 293 -5.86 9.16 1.88
N THR A 294 -6.81 8.84 2.76
CA THR A 294 -8.20 8.63 2.38
C THR A 294 -8.82 9.91 1.79
N CYS A 295 -8.59 11.08 2.39
CA CYS A 295 -9.01 12.36 1.81
C CYS A 295 -8.43 12.55 0.39
N ARG A 296 -7.13 12.32 0.21
CA ARG A 296 -6.46 12.46 -1.09
C ARG A 296 -6.97 11.48 -2.14
N LEU A 297 -7.28 10.24 -1.76
CA LEU A 297 -7.84 9.23 -2.66
C LEU A 297 -9.22 9.63 -3.21
N ASN A 298 -9.94 10.48 -2.46
CA ASN A 298 -11.28 10.99 -2.79
C ASN A 298 -11.28 12.45 -3.29
N ASP A 299 -10.10 13.01 -3.60
CA ASP A 299 -9.91 14.41 -4.02
C ASP A 299 -10.49 15.43 -3.03
N VAL A 300 -10.28 15.18 -1.74
CA VAL A 300 -10.65 16.07 -0.63
C VAL A 300 -9.38 16.69 -0.04
N ASP A 301 -9.37 18.00 0.19
CA ASP A 301 -8.30 18.65 0.95
C ASP A 301 -8.34 18.18 2.41
N PRO A 302 -7.30 17.46 2.89
CA PRO A 302 -7.30 16.96 4.27
C PRO A 302 -7.36 18.07 5.31
N LYS A 303 -6.84 19.27 5.02
CA LYS A 303 -6.87 20.39 5.97
C LYS A 303 -8.31 20.91 6.13
N ALA A 304 -9.01 21.17 5.02
CA ALA A 304 -10.40 21.60 5.05
C ALA A 304 -11.31 20.56 5.72
N TRP A 305 -11.08 19.27 5.42
CA TRP A 305 -11.82 18.17 6.04
C TRP A 305 -11.57 18.11 7.55
N LEU A 306 -10.31 18.09 8.01
CA LEU A 306 -9.98 18.04 9.44
C LEU A 306 -10.57 19.24 10.20
N ALA A 307 -10.48 20.45 9.65
CA ALA A 307 -11.01 21.64 10.30
C ALA A 307 -12.53 21.56 10.48
N ASP A 308 -13.26 21.13 9.45
CA ASP A 308 -14.70 20.96 9.50
C ASP A 308 -15.11 19.85 10.47
N VAL A 309 -14.45 18.68 10.38
CA VAL A 309 -14.74 17.53 11.24
C VAL A 309 -14.52 17.87 12.71
N PHE A 310 -13.38 18.48 13.06
CA PHE A 310 -13.12 18.88 14.45
C PHE A 310 -14.13 19.89 14.98
N ALA A 311 -14.69 20.75 14.12
CA ALA A 311 -15.66 21.75 14.53
C ALA A 311 -17.05 21.16 14.87
N ARG A 312 -17.40 19.97 14.37
CA ARG A 312 -18.76 19.40 14.53
C ARG A 312 -18.84 17.99 15.12
N ILE A 313 -17.72 17.25 15.21
CA ILE A 313 -17.74 15.85 15.64
C ILE A 313 -18.32 15.66 17.05
N ALA A 314 -18.13 16.63 17.95
CA ALA A 314 -18.66 16.57 19.32
C ALA A 314 -20.19 16.71 19.38
N ASP A 315 -20.79 17.41 18.42
CA ASP A 315 -22.23 17.70 18.38
C ASP A 315 -23.01 16.71 17.49
N LEU A 316 -22.29 15.84 16.76
CA LEU A 316 -22.90 14.84 15.88
C LEU A 316 -23.26 13.57 16.63
N PRO A 317 -24.51 13.07 16.53
CA PRO A 317 -24.86 11.78 17.08
C PRO A 317 -24.09 10.68 16.35
N VAL A 318 -23.78 9.59 17.08
CA VAL A 318 -22.99 8.45 16.57
C VAL A 318 -23.56 7.89 15.25
N SER A 319 -24.89 7.85 15.10
CA SER A 319 -25.56 7.37 13.89
C SER A 319 -25.23 8.18 12.63
N ARG A 320 -24.80 9.43 12.78
CA ARG A 320 -24.45 10.36 11.68
C ARG A 320 -22.96 10.51 11.44
N LEU A 321 -22.10 9.81 12.19
CA LEU A 321 -20.64 9.93 12.00
C LEU A 321 -20.16 9.47 10.61
N HIS A 322 -20.92 8.61 9.94
CA HIS A 322 -20.63 8.20 8.56
C HIS A 322 -20.63 9.38 7.57
N GLU A 323 -21.39 10.45 7.87
CA GLU A 323 -21.41 11.70 7.09
C GLU A 323 -20.05 12.44 7.10
N LEU A 324 -19.18 12.11 8.06
CA LEU A 324 -17.83 12.66 8.16
C LEU A 324 -16.82 11.92 7.29
N LEU A 325 -17.17 10.77 6.71
CA LEU A 325 -16.27 10.04 5.81
C LEU A 325 -15.91 10.94 4.61
N PRO A 326 -14.66 10.96 4.13
CA PRO A 326 -14.23 11.95 3.13
C PRO A 326 -15.10 12.00 1.86
N TRP A 327 -15.58 10.86 1.36
CA TRP A 327 -16.45 10.82 0.19
C TRP A 327 -17.87 11.35 0.46
N GLU A 328 -18.46 11.01 1.62
CA GLU A 328 -19.77 11.55 2.03
C GLU A 328 -19.71 13.05 2.29
N TRP A 329 -18.66 13.50 2.99
CA TRP A 329 -18.39 14.90 3.26
C TRP A 329 -18.33 15.74 1.99
N LYS A 330 -17.66 15.22 0.95
CA LYS A 330 -17.55 15.86 -0.37
C LYS A 330 -18.91 15.93 -1.07
N ALA A 331 -19.67 14.83 -1.07
CA ALA A 331 -20.98 14.76 -1.68
C ALA A 331 -21.94 15.80 -1.07
N GLN A 332 -21.98 15.89 0.27
CA GLN A 332 -22.83 16.84 0.99
C GLN A 332 -22.50 18.30 0.66
N LYS A 333 -21.20 18.66 0.59
CA LYS A 333 -20.80 20.02 0.19
C LYS A 333 -21.16 20.33 -1.26
N GLY A 334 -21.06 19.36 -2.16
CA GLY A 334 -21.51 19.51 -3.55
C GLY A 334 -23.00 19.83 -3.62
N THR A 335 -23.83 19.08 -2.88
CA THR A 335 -25.29 19.31 -2.80
C THR A 335 -25.63 20.67 -2.21
N ALA A 336 -24.95 21.11 -1.14
CA ALA A 336 -25.19 22.40 -0.51
C ALA A 336 -24.86 23.59 -1.44
N ILE A 337 -23.78 23.49 -2.23
CA ILE A 337 -23.42 24.52 -3.21
C ILE A 337 -24.46 24.55 -4.34
N ALA A 338 -24.88 23.39 -4.85
CA ALA A 338 -25.89 23.30 -5.91
C ALA A 338 -27.26 23.83 -5.46
N ALA A 339 -27.63 23.64 -4.19
CA ALA A 339 -28.88 24.16 -3.63
C ALA A 339 -28.85 25.68 -3.37
N ALA A 340 -27.66 26.28 -3.31
CA ALA A 340 -27.48 27.71 -3.06
C ALA A 340 -27.23 28.54 -4.35
N ALA A 341 -27.15 27.89 -5.52
CA ALA A 341 -26.92 28.50 -6.83
C ALA A 341 -28.23 28.63 -7.62
#